data_AF-A0A9Q1IEZ9-F1
#
_entry.id   AF-A0A9Q1IEZ9-F1
#
_cell.length_a   1.000
_cell.length_b   1.000
_cell.length_c   1.000
_cell.angle_alpha   90.00
_cell.angle_beta   90.00
_cell.angle_gamma   90.00
#
_symmetry.space_group_name_H-M   'P 1'
#
loop_
_entity.id
_entity.type
_entity.pdbx_description
1 polymer ?
#
loop_
_entity_poly.entity_id
_entity_poly.type
_entity_poly.pdbx_seq_one_letter_code
_entity_poly.pdbx_strand_id
1 'polypeptide(L)'
;MDDMATKVVESILELFDCEDDEESAKHLQKIHEIMSVIKSENDNTARKSMVGKSKEEKYECLAEIALDAYREFKGVFHTLSAEVPEEVLSDEHTHLEDAGPVMDSPYVAALRPDRKVKLILSFDFSVGDPFMTVIQAAKYCKDTGIPFPPVDIPEEDKEQPKDFYVFKSENTPTVIHIPLFNMVNCKGDVAKWRQRYPTFKLGYNREMMDELIRVSGLNVANNKNRILQEISEASK
;
A
#
# COMPACT_ATOMS: atom_id res chain seq x y z
N MET A 1 18.33 16.21 7.34
CA MET A 1 17.21 15.95 6.40
C MET A 1 16.30 14.89 6.99
N ASP A 2 16.86 13.82 7.60
CA ASP A 2 16.12 12.85 8.46
C ASP A 2 15.25 13.50 9.54
N ASP A 3 15.78 14.52 10.22
CA ASP A 3 15.09 15.29 11.28
C ASP A 3 13.75 15.92 10.85
N MET A 4 13.52 16.17 9.56
CA MET A 4 12.32 16.89 9.10
C MET A 4 11.13 15.94 8.86
N ALA A 5 11.38 14.74 8.33
CA ALA A 5 10.36 13.71 8.13
C ALA A 5 9.86 13.19 9.49
N THR A 6 10.77 12.93 10.42
CA THR A 6 10.45 12.57 11.81
C THR A 6 9.57 13.62 12.46
N LYS A 7 9.87 14.92 12.30
CA LYS A 7 9.03 16.01 12.83
C LYS A 7 7.64 16.10 12.23
N VAL A 8 7.46 15.74 10.95
CA VAL A 8 6.13 15.66 10.33
C VAL A 8 5.35 14.50 10.94
N VAL A 9 5.95 13.31 11.04
CA VAL A 9 5.31 12.13 11.60
C VAL A 9 4.97 12.34 13.09
N GLU A 10 5.89 12.87 13.88
CA GLU A 10 5.65 13.21 15.29
C GLU A 10 4.52 14.23 15.44
N SER A 11 4.49 15.28 14.62
CA SER A 11 3.41 16.29 14.69
C SER A 11 2.05 15.73 14.23
N ILE A 12 2.05 14.74 13.33
CA ILE A 12 0.86 13.99 12.94
C ILE A 12 0.39 13.07 14.08
N LEU A 13 1.31 12.38 14.76
CA LEU A 13 0.99 11.55 15.92
C LEU A 13 0.46 12.38 17.09
N GLU A 14 1.08 13.53 17.39
CA GLU A 14 0.59 14.50 18.38
C GLU A 14 -0.83 14.99 18.04
N LEU A 15 -1.13 15.20 16.75
CA LEU A 15 -2.47 15.55 16.28
C LEU A 15 -3.48 14.41 16.49
N PHE A 16 -3.06 13.15 16.34
CA PHE A 16 -3.92 11.98 16.54
C PHE A 16 -4.28 11.76 18.01
N ASP A 17 -3.38 12.10 18.94
CA ASP A 17 -3.60 11.99 20.39
C ASP A 17 -4.32 13.22 20.99
N CYS A 18 -4.59 14.25 20.19
CA CYS A 18 -5.16 15.51 20.64
C CYS A 18 -6.70 15.52 20.55
N GLU A 19 -7.37 15.56 21.70
CA GLU A 19 -8.84 15.66 21.79
C GLU A 19 -9.37 17.11 21.72
N ASP A 20 -8.51 18.12 21.93
CA ASP A 20 -8.87 19.53 21.90
C ASP A 20 -8.74 20.15 20.50
N ASP A 21 -9.76 20.90 20.09
CA ASP A 21 -9.88 21.48 18.75
C ASP A 21 -8.87 22.62 18.50
N GLU A 22 -8.55 23.40 19.53
CA GLU A 22 -7.64 24.54 19.42
C GLU A 22 -6.17 24.09 19.44
N GLU A 23 -5.88 23.01 20.14
CA GLU A 23 -4.58 22.35 20.16
C GLU A 23 -4.32 21.55 18.88
N SER A 24 -5.33 20.86 18.35
CA SER A 24 -5.30 20.23 17.02
C SER A 24 -4.94 21.23 15.92
N ALA A 25 -5.49 22.45 15.98
CA ALA A 25 -5.20 23.51 15.01
C ALA A 25 -3.72 23.95 15.05
N LYS A 26 -3.06 23.87 16.21
CA LYS A 26 -1.63 24.20 16.37
C LYS A 26 -0.74 23.10 15.78
N HIS A 27 -1.07 21.82 16.01
CA HIS A 27 -0.35 20.71 15.39
C HIS A 27 -0.49 20.72 13.86
N LEU A 28 -1.67 21.04 13.36
CA LEU A 28 -1.90 21.26 11.92
C LEU A 28 -1.07 22.41 11.35
N GLN A 29 -0.99 23.54 12.07
CA GLN A 29 -0.14 24.65 11.68
C GLN A 29 1.34 24.28 11.68
N LYS A 30 1.80 23.50 12.66
CA LYS A 30 3.18 22.98 12.77
C LYS A 30 3.51 22.04 11.61
N ILE A 31 2.60 21.12 11.27
CA ILE A 31 2.72 20.25 10.07
C ILE A 31 2.81 21.12 8.81
N HIS A 32 1.92 22.12 8.66
CA HIS A 32 1.92 23.03 7.52
C HIS A 32 3.23 23.83 7.42
N GLU A 33 3.77 24.34 8.53
CA GLU A 33 5.05 25.06 8.56
C GLU A 33 6.22 24.15 8.18
N ILE A 34 6.27 22.92 8.70
CA ILE A 34 7.31 21.95 8.34
C ILE A 34 7.22 21.58 6.85
N MET A 35 6.01 21.34 6.34
CA MET A 35 5.79 21.07 4.91
C MET A 35 6.04 22.29 4.02
N SER A 36 5.84 23.52 4.53
CA SER A 36 6.10 24.76 3.80
C SER A 36 7.59 25.01 3.55
N VAL A 37 8.49 24.32 4.26
CA VAL A 37 9.94 24.33 4.03
C VAL A 37 10.32 23.41 2.87
N ILE A 38 9.47 22.44 2.50
CA ILE A 38 9.74 21.41 1.48
C ILE A 38 9.48 21.91 0.02
N LYS A 39 8.79 23.06 -0.18
CA LYS A 39 8.50 23.84 -1.43
C LYS A 39 8.82 23.21 -2.81
N SER A 40 7.98 23.30 -3.85
CA SER A 40 6.80 24.14 -4.13
C SER A 40 6.11 23.61 -5.40
N GLU A 41 4.84 23.24 -5.31
CA GLU A 41 3.82 23.24 -6.38
C GLU A 41 2.48 22.66 -5.83
N ASN A 42 2.54 21.75 -4.85
CA ASN A 42 1.37 21.06 -4.27
C ASN A 42 0.48 21.91 -3.32
N ASP A 43 1.01 23.00 -2.76
CA ASP A 43 0.33 23.81 -1.72
C ASP A 43 -0.97 24.50 -2.22
N ASN A 44 -0.98 24.90 -3.48
CA ASN A 44 -2.15 25.56 -4.08
C ASN A 44 -3.29 24.57 -4.38
N THR A 45 -2.96 23.29 -4.58
CA THR A 45 -3.92 22.20 -4.85
C THR A 45 -4.48 21.65 -3.54
N ALA A 46 -3.61 21.39 -2.55
CA ALA A 46 -4.01 20.94 -1.22
C ALA A 46 -4.91 21.95 -0.50
N ARG A 47 -4.54 23.24 -0.53
CA ARG A 47 -5.37 24.29 0.07
C ARG A 47 -6.73 24.41 -0.60
N LYS A 48 -6.80 24.30 -1.94
CA LYS A 48 -8.07 24.29 -2.69
C LYS A 48 -8.91 23.04 -2.41
N SER A 49 -8.29 21.87 -2.25
CA SER A 49 -9.00 20.61 -2.01
C SER A 49 -9.65 20.54 -0.63
N MET A 50 -9.25 21.41 0.32
CA MET A 50 -9.77 21.47 1.69
C MET A 50 -10.88 22.51 1.93
N VAL A 51 -11.14 23.43 0.98
CA VAL A 51 -12.14 24.50 1.15
C VAL A 51 -13.56 23.92 1.10
N GLY A 52 -14.38 24.26 2.10
CA GLY A 52 -15.79 23.83 2.17
C GLY A 52 -16.03 22.41 2.69
N LYS A 53 -14.97 21.67 3.01
CA LYS A 53 -15.02 20.32 3.58
C LYS A 53 -15.25 20.30 5.10
N SER A 54 -15.82 19.22 5.60
CA SER A 54 -15.96 18.94 7.04
C SER A 54 -14.60 18.78 7.72
N LYS A 55 -14.59 18.72 9.06
CA LYS A 55 -13.34 18.52 9.83
C LYS A 55 -12.71 17.17 9.46
N GLU A 56 -13.53 16.12 9.39
CA GLU A 56 -13.17 14.75 9.03
C GLU A 56 -12.59 14.67 7.62
N GLU A 57 -13.28 15.27 6.64
CA GLU A 57 -12.84 15.27 5.24
C GLU A 57 -11.51 16.02 5.04
N LYS A 58 -11.20 17.00 5.90
CA LYS A 58 -9.90 17.68 5.91
C LYS A 58 -8.80 16.78 6.47
N TYR A 59 -9.06 16.01 7.53
CA TYR A 59 -8.10 15.02 8.05
C TYR A 59 -7.75 13.97 7.00
N GLU A 60 -8.76 13.44 6.30
CA GLU A 60 -8.55 12.45 5.23
C GLU A 60 -7.62 13.02 4.13
N CYS A 61 -7.81 14.27 3.73
CA CYS A 61 -6.94 14.93 2.75
C CYS A 61 -5.50 15.13 3.25
N LEU A 62 -5.31 15.47 4.52
CA LEU A 62 -3.98 15.71 5.09
C LEU A 62 -3.18 14.43 5.22
N ALA A 63 -3.83 13.33 5.58
CA ALA A 63 -3.20 12.02 5.67
C ALA A 63 -2.72 11.51 4.30
N GLU A 64 -3.51 11.73 3.23
CA GLU A 64 -3.07 11.48 1.84
C GLU A 64 -1.81 12.26 1.48
N ILE A 65 -1.78 13.56 1.77
CA ILE A 65 -0.61 14.42 1.47
C ILE A 65 0.63 13.97 2.24
N ALA A 66 0.48 13.61 3.52
CA ALA A 66 1.59 13.13 4.35
C ALA A 66 2.18 11.82 3.81
N LEU A 67 1.32 10.89 3.35
CA LEU A 67 1.76 9.64 2.75
C LEU A 67 2.48 9.85 1.42
N ASP A 68 1.99 10.76 0.58
CA ASP A 68 2.66 11.09 -0.69
C ASP A 68 4.03 11.72 -0.45
N ALA A 69 4.15 12.63 0.53
CA ALA A 69 5.43 13.18 0.96
C ALA A 69 6.38 12.08 1.50
N TYR A 70 5.85 11.10 2.24
CA TYR A 70 6.63 9.96 2.71
C TYR A 70 7.10 9.07 1.54
N ARG A 71 6.25 8.80 0.54
CA ARG A 71 6.62 8.00 -0.65
C ARG A 71 7.71 8.66 -1.48
N GLU A 72 7.73 9.98 -1.54
CA GLU A 72 8.79 10.75 -2.19
C GLU A 72 10.10 10.74 -1.39
N PHE A 73 10.03 10.50 -0.07
CA PHE A 73 11.19 10.30 0.79
C PHE A 73 11.86 8.97 0.43
N LYS A 74 12.83 9.03 -0.50
CA LYS A 74 13.72 7.93 -0.87
C LYS A 74 14.72 7.62 0.24
N GLY A 75 14.24 7.22 1.41
CA GLY A 75 15.06 6.54 2.41
C GLY A 75 15.68 5.31 1.75
N VAL A 76 17.01 5.20 1.80
CA VAL A 76 17.73 4.03 1.30
C VAL A 76 17.46 2.90 2.29
N PHE A 77 16.37 2.17 2.10
CA PHE A 77 16.10 0.97 2.87
C PHE A 77 17.05 -0.13 2.41
N HIS A 78 18.01 -0.45 3.29
CA HIS A 78 18.86 -1.60 3.11
C HIS A 78 17.99 -2.86 3.13
N THR A 79 18.29 -3.71 2.16
CA THR A 79 17.75 -5.03 1.91
C THR A 79 17.62 -5.85 3.19
N LEU A 80 16.81 -6.93 3.15
CA LEU A 80 17.08 -8.11 3.99
C LEU A 80 18.45 -8.68 3.62
N SER A 81 19.51 -7.96 3.95
CA SER A 81 20.83 -8.51 4.16
C SER A 81 20.66 -9.63 5.18
N ALA A 82 21.35 -10.75 4.96
CA ALA A 82 21.41 -11.81 5.97
C ALA A 82 22.01 -11.31 7.31
N GLU A 83 22.69 -10.16 7.26
CA GLU A 83 23.36 -9.51 8.37
C GLU A 83 22.71 -8.15 8.66
N VAL A 84 22.21 -7.98 9.88
CA VAL A 84 21.75 -6.69 10.40
C VAL A 84 22.99 -5.85 10.73
N PRO A 85 23.10 -4.58 10.28
CA PRO A 85 24.24 -3.72 10.60
C PRO A 85 24.50 -3.65 12.11
N GLU A 86 25.77 -3.65 12.51
CA GLU A 86 26.17 -3.65 13.93
C GLU A 86 25.67 -2.40 14.66
N GLU A 87 25.55 -1.28 13.93
CA GLU A 87 24.98 -0.03 14.42
C GLU A 87 23.51 -0.19 14.85
N VAL A 88 22.73 -1.01 14.12
CA VAL A 88 21.32 -1.31 14.48
C VAL A 88 21.25 -2.25 15.68
N LEU A 89 22.20 -3.19 15.80
CA LEU A 89 22.24 -4.16 16.90
C LEU A 89 22.74 -3.55 18.23
N SER A 90 23.52 -2.47 18.15
CA SER A 90 24.13 -1.81 19.30
C SER A 90 23.33 -0.60 19.81
N ASP A 91 22.29 -0.18 19.10
CA ASP A 91 21.37 0.86 19.55
C ASP A 91 20.51 0.37 20.73
N GLU A 92 20.26 1.25 21.70
CA GLU A 92 19.37 0.97 22.84
C GLU A 92 17.89 0.99 22.41
N HIS A 93 17.59 1.60 21.26
CA HIS A 93 16.25 1.80 20.76
C HIS A 93 16.05 1.18 19.37
N THR A 94 14.98 0.40 19.23
CA THR A 94 14.51 -0.10 17.93
C THR A 94 13.22 0.63 17.54
N HIS A 95 13.23 1.26 16.37
CA HIS A 95 12.04 1.88 15.79
C HIS A 95 11.36 0.88 14.85
N LEU A 96 10.08 0.62 15.10
CA LEU A 96 9.25 -0.25 14.26
C LEU A 96 8.23 0.63 13.55
N GLU A 97 8.19 0.52 12.23
CA GLU A 97 7.30 1.32 11.38
C GLU A 97 6.39 0.41 10.57
N ASP A 98 5.33 1.00 10.03
CA ASP A 98 4.49 0.33 9.03
C ASP A 98 5.33 0.03 7.78
N ALA A 99 5.17 -1.18 7.23
CA ALA A 99 5.83 -1.58 6.00
C ALA A 99 5.16 -1.02 4.74
N GLY A 100 3.88 -0.61 4.83
CA GLY A 100 3.07 -0.10 3.72
C GLY A 100 3.75 0.96 2.85
N PRO A 101 4.45 1.94 3.44
CA PRO A 101 5.17 2.95 2.67
C PRO A 101 6.37 2.42 1.85
N VAL A 102 6.95 1.28 2.23
CA VAL A 102 8.09 0.65 1.52
C VAL A 102 7.60 -0.42 0.56
N MET A 103 6.73 -1.31 1.03
CA MET A 103 6.14 -2.38 0.25
C MET A 103 4.80 -2.77 0.88
N ASP A 104 3.72 -2.42 0.18
CA ASP A 104 2.33 -2.54 0.62
C ASP A 104 1.77 -3.98 0.57
N SER A 105 2.65 -4.98 0.56
CA SER A 105 2.29 -6.39 0.59
C SER A 105 3.42 -7.23 1.18
N PRO A 106 3.13 -8.26 2.00
CA PRO A 106 4.13 -9.00 2.77
C PRO A 106 4.95 -10.03 1.96
N TYR A 107 5.25 -9.74 0.69
CA TYR A 107 6.04 -10.61 -0.20
C TYR A 107 7.40 -10.97 0.39
N VAL A 108 8.11 -9.98 0.95
CA VAL A 108 9.42 -10.15 1.60
C VAL A 108 9.38 -11.22 2.69
N ALA A 109 8.34 -11.22 3.52
CA ALA A 109 8.17 -12.26 4.53
C ALA A 109 7.92 -13.62 3.86
N ALA A 110 6.99 -13.68 2.90
CA ALA A 110 6.60 -14.90 2.20
C ALA A 110 7.77 -15.57 1.44
N LEU A 111 8.63 -14.77 0.82
CA LEU A 111 9.67 -15.21 -0.12
C LEU A 111 11.00 -15.57 0.53
N ARG A 112 11.05 -15.69 1.87
CA ARG A 112 12.24 -16.22 2.55
C ARG A 112 12.60 -17.62 2.01
N PRO A 113 13.85 -17.86 1.56
CA PRO A 113 14.22 -19.12 0.92
C PRO A 113 13.88 -20.39 1.72
N ASP A 114 14.01 -20.33 3.05
CA ASP A 114 13.71 -21.45 3.95
C ASP A 114 12.25 -21.92 3.89
N ARG A 115 11.33 -21.04 3.48
CA ARG A 115 9.90 -21.36 3.38
C ARG A 115 9.56 -22.22 2.18
N LYS A 116 10.44 -22.28 1.16
CA LYS A 116 10.28 -23.09 -0.05
C LYS A 116 8.88 -22.93 -0.68
N VAL A 117 8.39 -21.69 -0.72
CA VAL A 117 7.05 -21.38 -1.23
C VAL A 117 6.98 -21.75 -2.71
N LYS A 118 6.00 -22.60 -3.05
CA LYS A 118 5.71 -22.99 -4.44
C LYS A 118 4.64 -22.12 -5.10
N LEU A 119 3.72 -21.56 -4.31
CA LEU A 119 2.63 -20.73 -4.79
C LEU A 119 2.30 -19.62 -3.80
N ILE A 120 2.05 -18.43 -4.33
CA ILE A 120 1.57 -17.26 -3.60
C ILE A 120 0.19 -16.91 -4.14
N LEU A 121 -0.80 -16.84 -3.25
CA LEU A 121 -2.10 -16.25 -3.54
C LEU A 121 -2.10 -14.82 -2.97
N SER A 122 -1.90 -13.84 -3.85
CA SER A 122 -1.84 -12.43 -3.53
C SER A 122 -3.19 -11.77 -3.75
N PHE A 123 -3.73 -11.17 -2.69
CA PHE A 123 -4.87 -10.26 -2.75
C PHE A 123 -4.32 -8.84 -2.60
N ASP A 124 -4.57 -8.01 -3.60
CA ASP A 124 -4.06 -6.64 -3.64
C ASP A 124 -5.17 -5.66 -3.24
N PHE A 125 -4.84 -4.77 -2.29
CA PHE A 125 -5.75 -3.77 -1.75
C PHE A 125 -5.27 -2.33 -2.04
N SER A 126 -4.35 -2.17 -2.99
CA SER A 126 -3.76 -0.89 -3.33
C SER A 126 -4.84 0.08 -3.82
N VAL A 127 -4.86 1.30 -3.25
CA VAL A 127 -5.82 2.35 -3.65
C VAL A 127 -5.50 2.95 -5.02
N GLY A 128 -4.24 2.89 -5.44
CA GLY A 128 -3.76 3.42 -6.72
C GLY A 128 -3.66 2.36 -7.81
N ASP A 129 -2.43 1.95 -8.10
CA ASP A 129 -2.12 0.93 -9.11
C ASP A 129 -2.36 -0.48 -8.53
N PRO A 130 -3.29 -1.27 -9.11
CA PRO A 130 -3.65 -2.61 -8.62
C PRO A 130 -2.54 -3.65 -8.80
N PHE A 131 -1.42 -3.30 -9.44
CA PHE A 131 -0.26 -4.16 -9.63
C PHE A 131 1.00 -3.61 -8.95
N MET A 132 0.92 -2.48 -8.26
CA MET A 132 2.07 -1.83 -7.63
C MET A 132 2.86 -2.81 -6.75
N THR A 133 2.17 -3.57 -5.90
CA THR A 133 2.81 -4.48 -4.94
C THR A 133 3.53 -5.63 -5.62
N VAL A 134 2.94 -6.25 -6.65
CA VAL A 134 3.54 -7.39 -7.37
C VAL A 134 4.69 -6.95 -8.27
N ILE A 135 4.61 -5.73 -8.85
CA ILE A 135 5.72 -5.11 -9.59
C ILE A 135 6.88 -4.78 -8.65
N GLN A 136 6.60 -4.18 -7.50
CA GLN A 136 7.62 -3.88 -6.48
C GLN A 136 8.27 -5.16 -5.95
N ALA A 137 7.49 -6.22 -5.71
CA ALA A 137 8.01 -7.52 -5.31
C ALA A 137 8.94 -8.11 -6.38
N ALA A 138 8.56 -8.07 -7.66
CA ALA A 138 9.40 -8.54 -8.76
C ALA A 138 10.72 -7.76 -8.84
N LYS A 139 10.68 -6.43 -8.66
CA LYS A 139 11.87 -5.58 -8.62
C LYS A 139 12.76 -5.93 -7.43
N TYR A 140 12.19 -6.00 -6.23
CA TYR A 140 12.91 -6.38 -5.01
C TYR A 140 13.62 -7.73 -5.18
N CYS A 141 12.89 -8.74 -5.66
CA CYS A 141 13.43 -10.08 -5.87
C CYS A 141 14.57 -10.11 -6.89
N LYS A 142 14.44 -9.32 -7.97
CA LYS A 142 15.50 -9.14 -8.95
C LYS A 142 16.75 -8.51 -8.32
N ASP A 143 16.56 -7.47 -7.51
CA ASP A 143 17.65 -6.73 -6.87
C ASP A 143 18.35 -7.56 -5.77
N THR A 144 17.64 -8.48 -5.12
CA THR A 144 18.17 -9.35 -4.04
C THR A 144 18.51 -10.77 -4.48
N GLY A 145 18.36 -11.12 -5.76
CA GLY A 145 18.61 -12.47 -6.27
C GLY A 145 17.64 -13.55 -5.76
N ILE A 146 16.46 -13.16 -5.28
CA ILE A 146 15.40 -14.10 -4.89
C ILE A 146 14.63 -14.51 -6.17
N PRO A 147 14.39 -15.81 -6.43
CA PRO A 147 13.60 -16.22 -7.58
C PRO A 147 12.14 -15.73 -7.51
N PHE A 148 11.69 -15.03 -8.55
CA PHE A 148 10.32 -14.53 -8.69
C PHE A 148 9.91 -14.49 -10.17
N PRO A 149 8.66 -14.79 -10.54
CA PRO A 149 8.26 -14.80 -11.95
C PRO A 149 8.28 -13.39 -12.56
N PRO A 150 8.47 -13.27 -13.89
CA PRO A 150 8.28 -12.01 -14.57
C PRO A 150 6.82 -11.55 -14.46
N VAL A 151 6.64 -10.24 -14.33
CA VAL A 151 5.33 -9.59 -14.15
C VAL A 151 5.08 -8.71 -15.36
N ASP A 152 4.45 -9.29 -16.38
CA ASP A 152 4.06 -8.60 -17.60
C ASP A 152 2.55 -8.31 -17.56
N ILE A 153 2.19 -7.03 -17.56
CA ILE A 153 0.81 -6.57 -17.43
C ILE A 153 0.43 -5.78 -18.69
N PRO A 154 -0.65 -6.15 -19.39
CA PRO A 154 -1.16 -5.37 -20.51
C PRO A 154 -1.50 -3.94 -20.10
N GLU A 155 -1.22 -2.95 -20.95
CA GLU A 155 -1.47 -1.53 -20.62
C GLU A 155 -2.95 -1.27 -20.28
N GLU A 156 -3.87 -1.92 -20.99
CA GLU A 156 -5.31 -1.85 -20.75
C GLU A 156 -5.70 -2.32 -19.33
N ASP A 157 -4.98 -3.31 -18.79
CA ASP A 157 -5.33 -3.92 -17.51
C ASP A 157 -4.95 -3.03 -16.33
N LYS A 158 -4.04 -2.05 -16.50
CA LYS A 158 -3.66 -1.09 -15.44
C LYS A 158 -4.85 -0.25 -14.99
N GLU A 159 -5.69 0.17 -15.93
CA GLU A 159 -6.92 0.92 -15.66
C GLU A 159 -8.14 0.00 -15.51
N GLN A 160 -8.15 -1.13 -16.23
CA GLN A 160 -9.27 -2.06 -16.30
C GLN A 160 -8.84 -3.47 -15.87
N PRO A 161 -8.44 -3.68 -14.61
CA PRO A 161 -7.91 -4.96 -14.17
C PRO A 161 -8.96 -6.06 -14.26
N LYS A 162 -8.52 -7.23 -14.72
CA LYS A 162 -9.24 -8.49 -14.64
C LYS A 162 -9.27 -8.98 -13.19
N ASP A 163 -10.09 -9.99 -12.93
CA ASP A 163 -10.29 -10.53 -11.59
C ASP A 163 -9.25 -11.59 -11.18
N PHE A 164 -8.33 -11.95 -12.08
CA PHE A 164 -7.38 -13.03 -11.84
C PHE A 164 -6.20 -13.03 -12.81
N TYR A 165 -5.00 -13.02 -12.23
CA TYR A 165 -3.73 -13.08 -12.95
C TYR A 165 -2.88 -14.22 -12.42
N VAL A 166 -2.08 -14.82 -13.31
CA VAL A 166 -1.14 -15.88 -12.97
C VAL A 166 0.21 -15.55 -13.59
N PHE A 167 1.21 -15.34 -12.74
CA PHE A 167 2.60 -15.16 -13.15
C PHE A 167 3.38 -16.43 -12.82
N LYS A 168 4.05 -16.99 -13.83
CA LYS A 168 4.75 -18.27 -13.75
C LYS A 168 6.06 -18.21 -14.53
N SER A 169 7.10 -18.84 -13.97
CA SER A 169 8.36 -19.13 -14.65
C SER A 169 9.03 -20.33 -14.00
N GLU A 170 9.98 -20.96 -14.70
CA GLU A 170 10.78 -22.06 -14.14
C GLU A 170 11.55 -21.61 -12.89
N ASN A 171 11.62 -22.48 -11.87
CA ASN A 171 12.35 -22.25 -10.62
C ASN A 171 11.89 -21.03 -9.80
N THR A 172 10.66 -20.56 -10.00
CA THR A 172 10.04 -19.46 -9.24
C THR A 172 8.72 -19.92 -8.62
N PRO A 173 8.22 -19.28 -7.55
CA PRO A 173 6.85 -19.53 -7.09
C PRO A 173 5.85 -19.09 -8.17
N THR A 174 4.76 -19.86 -8.34
CA THR A 174 3.59 -19.37 -9.07
C THR A 174 2.93 -18.25 -8.27
N VAL A 175 2.67 -17.11 -8.87
CA VAL A 175 1.98 -16.00 -8.21
C VAL A 175 0.60 -15.84 -8.84
N ILE A 176 -0.43 -16.15 -8.06
CA ILE A 176 -1.80 -15.75 -8.37
C ILE A 176 -1.97 -14.34 -7.80
N HIS A 177 -2.35 -13.37 -8.64
CA HIS A 177 -2.61 -11.99 -8.23
C HIS A 177 -4.05 -11.61 -8.49
N ILE A 178 -4.73 -11.12 -7.46
CA ILE A 178 -6.16 -10.77 -7.52
C ILE A 178 -6.35 -9.34 -6.98
N PRO A 179 -6.57 -8.35 -7.88
CA PRO A 179 -6.93 -7.00 -7.48
C PRO A 179 -8.27 -6.94 -6.74
N LEU A 180 -8.34 -6.17 -5.65
CA LEU A 180 -9.56 -5.97 -4.87
C LEU A 180 -10.71 -5.50 -5.76
N PHE A 181 -10.49 -4.45 -6.55
CA PHE A 181 -11.46 -3.91 -7.48
C PHE A 181 -11.05 -4.22 -8.92
N ASN A 182 -11.92 -4.91 -9.64
CA ASN A 182 -11.70 -5.37 -11.00
C ASN A 182 -12.97 -5.30 -11.85
N MET A 183 -12.82 -5.46 -13.16
CA MET A 183 -13.91 -5.31 -14.13
C MET A 183 -15.09 -6.25 -13.86
N VAL A 184 -14.85 -7.41 -13.24
CA VAL A 184 -15.90 -8.41 -12.97
C VAL A 184 -16.70 -8.03 -11.72
N ASN A 185 -16.03 -7.85 -10.57
CA ASN A 185 -16.72 -7.60 -9.32
C ASN A 185 -17.28 -6.17 -9.20
N CYS A 186 -16.68 -5.21 -9.93
CA CYS A 186 -17.12 -3.82 -10.02
C CYS A 186 -18.10 -3.57 -11.18
N LYS A 187 -18.40 -4.58 -12.01
CA LYS A 187 -19.25 -4.46 -13.21
C LYS A 187 -18.78 -3.35 -14.16
N GLY A 188 -17.47 -3.20 -14.31
CA GLY A 188 -16.82 -2.20 -15.15
C GLY A 188 -16.51 -0.85 -14.48
N ASP A 189 -17.06 -0.57 -13.29
CA ASP A 189 -16.93 0.76 -12.65
C ASP A 189 -15.72 0.87 -11.69
N VAL A 190 -14.56 0.32 -12.03
CA VAL A 190 -13.40 0.18 -11.12
C VAL A 190 -13.00 1.50 -10.45
N ALA A 191 -12.92 2.60 -11.22
CA ALA A 191 -12.55 3.91 -10.71
C ALA A 191 -13.50 4.43 -9.61
N LYS A 192 -14.81 4.20 -9.78
CA LYS A 192 -15.83 4.60 -8.80
C LYS A 192 -15.70 3.82 -7.50
N TRP A 193 -15.35 2.54 -7.58
CA TRP A 193 -15.11 1.72 -6.39
C TRP A 193 -13.87 2.18 -5.63
N ARG A 194 -12.76 2.45 -6.33
CA ARG A 194 -11.54 2.99 -5.68
C ARG A 194 -11.81 4.31 -4.98
N GLN A 195 -12.52 5.24 -5.63
CA GLN A 195 -12.89 6.52 -5.04
C GLN A 195 -13.79 6.35 -3.80
N ARG A 196 -14.65 5.34 -3.78
CA ARG A 196 -15.58 5.09 -2.67
C ARG A 196 -14.89 4.50 -1.43
N TYR A 197 -13.78 3.79 -1.62
CA TYR A 197 -13.05 3.07 -0.58
C TYR A 197 -11.58 3.53 -0.49
N PRO A 198 -11.31 4.79 -0.08
CA PRO A 198 -9.94 5.29 0.10
C PRO A 198 -9.28 4.68 1.33
N THR A 199 -7.94 4.75 1.39
CA THR A 199 -7.14 4.31 2.55
C THR A 199 -7.49 5.14 3.78
N PHE A 200 -7.49 6.47 3.61
CA PHE A 200 -7.77 7.41 4.69
C PHE A 200 -9.26 7.66 4.76
N LYS A 201 -9.92 6.88 5.60
CA LYS A 201 -11.32 7.07 5.97
C LYS A 201 -11.49 6.78 7.46
N LEU A 202 -12.10 7.71 8.19
CA LEU A 202 -12.30 7.54 9.65
C LEU A 202 -13.17 6.33 9.99
N GLY A 203 -14.08 5.95 9.09
CA GLY A 203 -14.86 4.73 9.27
C GLY A 203 -15.78 4.43 8.09
N TYR A 204 -16.06 3.14 7.91
CA TYR A 204 -17.10 2.65 7.02
C TYR A 204 -18.37 2.37 7.82
N ASN A 205 -19.52 2.81 7.32
CA ASN A 205 -20.79 2.37 7.90
C ASN A 205 -21.06 0.89 7.54
N ARG A 206 -22.04 0.27 8.19
CA ARG A 206 -22.35 -1.16 8.00
C ARG A 206 -22.62 -1.53 6.54
N GLU A 207 -23.38 -0.72 5.83
CA GLU A 207 -23.73 -0.97 4.43
C GLU A 207 -22.48 -0.98 3.53
N MET A 208 -21.55 -0.05 3.75
CA MET A 208 -20.27 -0.01 3.03
C MET A 208 -19.38 -1.21 3.38
N MET A 209 -19.33 -1.62 4.66
CA MET A 209 -18.57 -2.81 5.06
C MET A 209 -19.13 -4.08 4.42
N ASP A 210 -20.45 -4.29 4.49
CA ASP A 210 -21.12 -5.44 3.88
C ASP A 210 -20.90 -5.48 2.37
N GLU A 211 -20.94 -4.31 1.72
CA GLU A 211 -20.67 -4.18 0.30
C GLU A 211 -19.22 -4.54 -0.06
N LEU A 212 -18.23 -4.04 0.70
CA LEU A 212 -16.81 -4.34 0.48
C LEU A 212 -16.49 -5.82 0.74
N ILE A 213 -17.05 -6.41 1.78
CA ILE A 213 -16.95 -7.86 2.07
C ILE A 213 -17.53 -8.68 0.93
N ARG A 214 -18.69 -8.27 0.40
CA ARG A 214 -19.32 -8.96 -0.74
C ARG A 214 -18.44 -8.90 -1.98
N VAL A 215 -17.90 -7.74 -2.32
CA VAL A 215 -17.07 -7.54 -3.52
C VAL A 215 -15.73 -8.27 -3.43
N SER A 216 -15.07 -8.24 -2.26
CA SER A 216 -13.85 -9.03 -2.02
C SER A 216 -14.14 -10.53 -2.01
N GLY A 217 -15.27 -10.97 -1.45
CA GLY A 217 -15.68 -12.37 -1.49
C GLY A 217 -15.90 -12.90 -2.92
N LEU A 218 -16.41 -12.08 -3.83
CA LEU A 218 -16.58 -12.45 -5.25
C LEU A 218 -15.25 -12.75 -5.94
N ASN A 219 -14.15 -12.10 -5.55
CA ASN A 219 -12.84 -12.36 -6.13
C ASN A 219 -12.41 -13.83 -5.94
N VAL A 220 -12.70 -14.40 -4.77
CA VAL A 220 -12.45 -15.82 -4.47
C VAL A 220 -13.51 -16.71 -5.08
N ALA A 221 -14.80 -16.36 -4.91
CA ALA A 221 -15.90 -17.20 -5.36
C ALA A 221 -15.91 -17.41 -6.88
N ASN A 222 -15.68 -16.35 -7.65
CA ASN A 222 -15.66 -16.40 -9.11
C ASN A 222 -14.45 -17.19 -9.64
N ASN A 223 -13.32 -17.14 -8.93
CA ASN A 223 -12.06 -17.75 -9.38
C ASN A 223 -11.70 -19.06 -8.67
N LYS A 224 -12.59 -19.59 -7.82
CA LYS A 224 -12.35 -20.79 -7.01
C LYS A 224 -11.74 -21.95 -7.79
N ASN A 225 -12.31 -22.30 -8.95
CA ASN A 225 -11.83 -23.43 -9.74
C ASN A 225 -10.43 -23.17 -10.34
N ARG A 226 -10.16 -21.93 -10.76
CA ARG A 226 -8.86 -21.52 -11.28
C ARG A 226 -7.81 -21.53 -10.17
N ILE A 227 -8.13 -21.01 -8.99
CA ILE A 227 -7.27 -21.10 -7.79
C ILE A 227 -6.92 -22.55 -7.47
N LEU A 228 -7.92 -23.45 -7.44
CA LEU A 228 -7.69 -24.87 -7.14
C LEU A 228 -6.84 -25.57 -8.21
N GLN A 229 -7.02 -25.21 -9.48
CA GLN A 229 -6.18 -25.71 -10.58
C GLN A 229 -4.72 -25.31 -10.36
N GLU A 230 -4.47 -24.04 -10.07
CA GLU A 230 -3.13 -23.49 -9.83
C GLU A 230 -2.44 -24.12 -8.61
N ILE A 231 -3.19 -24.35 -7.53
CA ILE A 231 -2.70 -25.07 -6.34
C ILE A 231 -2.33 -26.52 -6.70
N SER A 232 -3.17 -27.20 -7.49
CA SER A 232 -2.91 -28.57 -7.93
C SER A 232 -1.68 -28.67 -8.82
N GLU A 233 -1.48 -27.70 -9.71
CA GLU A 233 -0.30 -27.60 -10.58
C GLU A 233 0.98 -27.33 -9.77
N ALA A 234 0.95 -26.40 -8.82
CA ALA A 234 2.09 -26.07 -7.98
C ALA A 234 2.45 -27.18 -6.98
N SER A 235 1.53 -28.11 -6.69
CA SER A 235 1.77 -29.22 -5.76
C SER A 235 2.54 -30.38 -6.40
N LYS A 236 2.67 -30.40 -7.72
CA LYS A 236 3.47 -31.39 -8.46
C LYS A 236 4.97 -31.15 -8.25
#